data_AF-A0A967M123-F1
#
_entry.id   AF-A0A967M123-F1
#
_cell.length_a   1.000
_cell.length_b   1.000
_cell.length_c   1.000
_cell.angle_alpha   90.00
_cell.angle_beta   90.00
_cell.angle_gamma   90.00
#
_symmetry.space_group_name_H-M   'P 1'
#
loop_
_entity.id
_entity.type
_entity.pdbx_description
1 polymer ?
#
loop_
_entity_poly.entity_id
_entity_poly.type
_entity_poly.pdbx_seq_one_letter_code
_entity_poly.pdbx_strand_id
1 'polypeptide(L)' 'YIRVSDFKKNTADDLREEIKEMEREGLRSLVLDLRWNPGGLLNASREVCELFLPKG' A
#
# COMPACT_ATOMS: atom_id res chain seq x y z
N TYR A 1 9.10 5.80 3.31
CA TYR A 1 8.31 4.70 3.91
C TYR A 1 6.87 5.16 3.91
N ILE A 2 5.91 4.24 3.85
CA ILE A 2 4.48 4.58 3.86
C ILE A 2 3.85 3.86 5.04
N ARG A 3 3.02 4.57 5.82
CA ARG A 3 2.29 3.98 6.95
C ARG A 3 0.84 3.77 6.56
N VAL A 4 0.34 2.55 6.75
CA VAL A 4 -1.07 2.21 6.57
C VAL A 4 -1.62 1.90 7.95
N SER A 5 -2.44 2.80 8.49
CA SER A 5 -3.07 2.66 9.81
C SER A 5 -4.37 1.87 9.79
N ASP A 6 -5.03 1.75 8.65
CA ASP A 6 -6.21 0.91 8.43
C ASP A 6 -6.41 0.63 6.94
N PHE A 7 -7.19 -0.41 6.61
CA PHE A 7 -7.55 -0.77 5.24
C PHE A 7 -8.94 -0.25 4.88
N LYS A 8 -8.98 0.85 4.15
CA LYS A 8 -10.19 1.49 3.61
C LYS A 8 -10.35 1.19 2.12
N LYS A 9 -11.53 1.51 1.59
CA LYS A 9 -11.88 1.25 0.18
C LYS A 9 -10.88 1.80 -0.84
N ASN A 10 -10.24 2.94 -0.55
CA ASN A 10 -9.33 3.62 -1.46
C ASN A 10 -7.84 3.40 -1.11
N THR A 11 -7.51 2.58 -0.11
CA THR A 11 -6.12 2.43 0.36
C THR A 11 -5.18 1.95 -0.74
N ALA A 12 -5.63 1.06 -1.63
CA ALA A 12 -4.81 0.57 -2.73
C ALA A 12 -4.51 1.66 -3.77
N ASP A 13 -5.51 2.47 -4.13
CA ASP A 13 -5.34 3.58 -5.08
C ASP A 13 -4.41 4.66 -4.51
N ASP A 14 -4.63 5.07 -3.25
CA ASP A 14 -3.79 6.05 -2.57
C ASP A 14 -2.34 5.56 -2.50
N LEU A 15 -2.13 4.28 -2.16
CA LEU A 15 -0.80 3.69 -2.07
C LEU A 15 -0.10 3.60 -3.43
N ARG A 16 -0.87 3.30 -4.49
CA ARG A 16 -0.35 3.21 -5.86
C ARG A 16 0.16 4.57 -6.35
N GLU A 17 -0.60 5.64 -6.13
CA GLU A 17 -0.19 6.97 -6.55
C GLU A 17 1.03 7.46 -5.74
N GLU A 18 1.04 7.25 -4.42
CA GLU A 18 2.20 7.62 -3.59
C GLU A 18 3.47 6.88 -4.02
N ILE A 19 3.38 5.56 -4.28
CA ILE A 19 4.53 4.78 -4.77
C ILE A 19 5.04 5.33 -6.11
N LYS A 20 4.16 5.66 -7.05
CA LYS A 20 4.57 6.23 -8.35
C LYS A 20 5.29 7.57 -8.19
N GLU A 21 4.83 8.45 -7.30
CA GLU A 21 5.52 9.71 -7.05
C GLU A 21 6.90 9.45 -6.44
N MET A 22 7.00 8.57 -5.44
CA MET A 22 8.28 8.18 -4.87
C MET A 22 9.23 7.55 -5.91
N GLU A 23 8.72 6.72 -6.83
CA GLU A 23 9.51 6.16 -7.94
C GLU A 23 10.08 7.24 -8.85
N ARG A 24 9.31 8.29 -9.18
CA ARG A 24 9.81 9.45 -9.94
C ARG A 24 10.90 10.21 -9.20
N GLU A 25 10.85 10.24 -7.87
CA GLU A 25 11.87 10.84 -7.01
C GLU A 25 13.11 9.94 -6.79
N GLY A 26 13.16 8.76 -7.41
CA GLY A 26 14.30 7.85 -7.31
C GLY A 26 14.26 6.89 -6.12
N LEU A 27 13.07 6.43 -5.74
CA LEU A 27 12.87 5.39 -4.72
C LEU A 27 13.77 4.17 -4.94
N ARG A 28 14.58 3.82 -3.94
CA ARG A 28 15.44 2.62 -3.95
C ARG A 28 14.88 1.45 -3.13
N SER A 29 14.07 1.76 -2.13
CA SER A 29 13.52 0.78 -1.20
C SER A 29 12.29 1.35 -0.51
N LEU A 30 11.24 0.52 -0.36
CA LEU A 30 10.01 0.87 0.33
C LEU A 30 9.90 0.08 1.65
N VAL A 31 9.51 0.78 2.71
CA VAL A 31 9.04 0.16 3.96
C VAL A 31 7.57 0.50 4.09
N LEU A 32 6.73 -0.54 4.18
CA LEU A 32 5.31 -0.42 4.50
C LEU A 32 5.11 -0.66 6.00
N ASP A 33 4.78 0.40 6.73
CA ASP A 33 4.58 0.36 8.17
C ASP A 33 3.11 0.06 8.51
N LEU A 34 2.87 -1.13 9.05
CA LEU A 34 1.55 -1.60 9.49
C LEU A 34 1.40 -1.56 11.02
N ARG A 35 2.31 -0.90 11.75
CA ARG A 35 2.21 -0.83 13.21
C ARG A 35 0.94 -0.07 13.63
N TRP A 36 0.21 -0.68 14.56
CA TRP A 36 -1.08 -0.21 15.06
C TRP A 36 -2.19 -0.20 13.99
N ASN A 37 -2.09 -1.06 12.98
CA ASN A 37 -3.15 -1.30 12.01
C ASN A 37 -4.09 -2.42 12.51
N PRO A 38 -5.35 -2.13 12.88
CA PRO A 38 -6.30 -3.13 13.37
C PRO A 38 -6.93 -3.97 12.25
N GLY A 39 -6.58 -3.71 10.99
CA GLY A 39 -7.17 -4.30 9.79
C GLY A 39 -8.09 -3.33 9.06
N GLY A 40 -9.25 -3.83 8.63
CA GLY A 40 -10.22 -3.09 7.83
C GLY A 40 -10.88 -4.00 6.80
N LEU A 41 -11.16 -3.46 5.62
CA LEU A 41 -11.80 -4.22 4.56
C LEU A 41 -10.84 -5.29 4.00
N LEU A 42 -11.28 -6.56 4.02
CA LEU A 42 -10.51 -7.67 3.44
C LEU A 42 -10.17 -7.43 1.97
N ASN A 43 -11.13 -6.94 1.19
CA ASN A 43 -10.91 -6.63 -0.23
C ASN A 43 -9.81 -5.57 -0.42
N ALA A 44 -9.82 -4.51 0.40
CA ALA A 44 -8.78 -3.49 0.36
C ALA A 44 -7.39 -4.06 0.71
N SER A 45 -7.32 -4.97 1.70
CA SER A 45 -6.05 -5.65 2.02
C SER A 45 -5.54 -6.53 0.87
N ARG A 46 -6.45 -7.22 0.16
CA ARG A 46 -6.13 -8.02 -1.03
C ARG A 46 -5.63 -7.12 -2.17
N GLU A 47 -6.33 -6.03 -2.47
CA GLU A 47 -5.95 -5.07 -3.51
C GLU A 47 -4.58 -4.43 -3.24
N VAL A 48 -4.27 -4.12 -1.96
CA VAL A 48 -2.93 -3.65 -1.57
C VAL A 48 -1.87 -4.70 -1.86
N CYS A 49 -2.12 -5.99 -1.57
CA CYS A 49 -1.18 -7.07 -1.89
C CYS A 49 -0.95 -7.23 -3.41
N GLU A 50 -1.99 -7.02 -4.22
CA GLU A 50 -1.90 -7.09 -5.70
C GLU A 50 -0.99 -6.00 -6.30
N LEU A 51 -0.63 -4.94 -5.55
CA LEU A 51 0.36 -3.96 -5.99
C LEU A 51 1.79 -4.52 -5.99
N PHE A 52 2.06 -5.54 -5.18
CA PHE A 52 3.41 -6.06 -4.95
C PHE A 52 3.60 -7.49 -5.47
N LEU A 53 2.51 -8.23 -5.64
CA LEU A 53 2.53 -9.64 -6.00
C LEU A 53 2.11 -9.85 -7.47
N PRO A 54 2.67 -10.85 -8.17
CA PRO A 54 2.18 -11.25 -9.48
C PRO A 54 0.74 -11.74 -9.39
N LYS A 55 0.00 -11.66 -10.51
CA LYS A 55 -1.36 -12.21 -10.58
C LYS A 55 -1.36 -13.71 -10.29
N GLY A 56 -2.33 -14.16 -9.48
CA GLY A 56 -2.56 -15.55 -9.09
C GLY A 56 -4.04 -15.85 -8.89
#